data_AF-A0A1M7YC15-F1
#
_entry.id   AF-A0A1M7YC15-F1
#
_cell.length_a   1.000
_cell.length_b   1.000
_cell.length_c   1.000
_cell.angle_alpha   90.00
_cell.angle_beta   90.00
_cell.angle_gamma   90.00
#
_symmetry.space_group_name_H-M   'P 1'
#
loop_
_entity.id
_entity.type
_entity.pdbx_description
1 polymer ?
#
loop_
_entity_poly.entity_id
_entity_poly.type
_entity_poly.pdbx_seq_one_letter_code
_entity_poly.pdbx_strand_id
1 'polypeptide(L)'
;MGMSGRSRNRLALLSTVLLALIIAVMAVKEMLVKRPQQLYVTSSGAVDMCLSCHTEEKLDRAHDVEMIGCSPCHLGNPLAITKEEAHQEMVVNPGDLRIVDKTCSVEGCHPADVHKVKNSLMATNRGILGTLLFYWGESDSQNTDLTVEELIASGHNSFALDYYRKLCGTCHLWKQKNDIPDAPDFFNEKGGGCSACHFLIPETEIKAAESLVADTASEEEKAKKIHPHITAKVDQNNCIRCHNRSGRIGLSYIGIFESEGYGTPYEKGGMTRNQLPGARFYLEIADDIHHNKGMQCIDCHTRNEIMGDGTSYAHYEEQLEISCEVCHSTNPGTTRKNNVLNNLAGTNETPLLKGKIDGVMRPLRPPRPGVCDFSPHKRVSCEACHSTWVPQCYGCHVKQDQRGKHLDKLSLKETAGLWEEGRSYIRYEKPMLGIWENEVVIVTPGCQDMVTVVGKDGKDSGGFNRFTMAAINPHTTQKKGRECVDCHASPKTVGLGEGTIYQQDGKLAFRSMSRGIETSSGRTVPLDAWVDIEGEQLQHGSRPNVRPFNKKELQKILQVGLCAGCHDSYQDPLWTNYTADMACPVTTQAKGRKNETSKK
;
A
#
# COMPACT_ATOMS: atom_id res chain seq x y z
N MET A 1 -52.60 58.16 20.05
CA MET A 1 -53.64 57.27 19.50
C MET A 1 -53.80 56.07 20.43
N GLY A 2 -54.85 56.08 21.26
CA GLY A 2 -55.09 55.04 22.26
C GLY A 2 -55.85 53.86 21.66
N MET A 3 -55.28 52.66 21.76
CA MET A 3 -55.98 51.42 21.44
C MET A 3 -57.17 51.23 22.39
N SER A 4 -58.36 51.02 21.83
CA SER A 4 -59.61 50.83 22.58
C SER A 4 -59.56 49.59 23.49
N GLY A 5 -60.18 49.67 24.68
CA GLY A 5 -60.19 48.60 25.69
C GLY A 5 -60.72 47.24 25.21
N ARG A 6 -61.47 47.21 24.09
CA ARG A 6 -61.93 45.98 23.43
C ARG A 6 -60.80 45.21 22.72
N SER A 7 -59.78 45.91 22.23
CA SER A 7 -58.58 45.27 21.65
C SER A 7 -57.67 44.67 22.72
N ARG A 8 -57.56 45.30 23.90
CA ARG A 8 -56.81 44.79 25.06
C ARG A 8 -57.40 43.49 25.61
N ASN A 9 -58.72 43.37 25.73
CA ASN A 9 -59.36 42.13 26.20
C ASN A 9 -59.25 40.97 25.21
N ARG A 10 -59.27 41.23 23.90
CA ARG A 10 -59.04 40.20 22.88
C ARG A 10 -57.58 39.74 22.87
N LEU A 11 -56.63 40.66 23.04
CA LEU A 11 -55.22 40.32 23.18
C LEU A 11 -54.97 39.48 24.43
N ALA A 12 -55.56 39.86 25.56
CA ALA A 12 -55.45 39.11 26.82
C ALA A 12 -56.02 37.69 26.71
N LEU A 13 -57.18 37.53 26.06
CA LEU A 13 -57.80 36.22 25.84
C LEU A 13 -56.94 35.33 24.92
N LEU A 14 -56.41 35.89 23.82
CA LEU A 14 -55.48 35.20 22.92
C LEU A 14 -54.20 34.78 23.65
N SER A 15 -53.63 35.64 24.49
CA SER A 15 -52.47 35.31 25.31
C SER A 15 -52.75 34.19 26.32
N THR A 16 -53.93 34.19 26.95
CA THR A 16 -54.31 33.12 27.89
C THR A 16 -54.57 31.78 27.20
N VAL A 17 -55.18 31.79 26.01
CA VAL A 17 -55.41 30.57 25.22
C VAL A 17 -54.09 30.02 24.72
N LEU A 18 -53.19 30.89 24.23
CA LEU A 18 -51.85 30.50 23.81
C LEU A 18 -51.04 29.89 24.98
N LEU A 19 -51.11 30.51 26.16
CA LEU A 19 -50.44 29.99 27.36
C LEU A 19 -51.00 28.62 27.78
N ALA A 20 -52.32 28.45 27.76
CA ALA A 20 -52.95 27.16 28.07
C ALA A 20 -52.57 26.08 27.05
N LEU A 21 -52.46 26.44 25.77
CA LEU A 21 -51.99 25.55 24.70
C LEU A 21 -50.53 25.15 24.91
N ILE A 22 -49.67 26.09 25.27
CA ILE A 22 -48.26 25.83 25.59
C ILE A 22 -48.15 24.88 26.80
N ILE A 23 -48.93 25.10 27.86
CA ILE A 23 -48.96 24.24 29.05
C ILE A 23 -49.46 22.83 28.68
N ALA A 24 -50.51 22.72 27.87
CA ALA A 24 -51.04 21.44 27.42
C ALA A 24 -50.01 20.67 26.56
N VAL A 25 -49.33 21.37 25.63
CA VAL A 25 -48.26 20.79 24.82
C VAL A 25 -47.09 20.33 25.69
N MET A 26 -46.68 21.13 26.69
CA MET A 26 -45.64 20.74 27.64
C MET A 26 -46.04 19.53 28.48
N ALA A 27 -47.28 19.48 28.98
CA ALA A 27 -47.78 18.36 29.76
C ALA A 27 -47.85 17.06 28.93
N VAL A 28 -48.33 17.15 27.68
CA VAL A 28 -48.32 16.01 26.74
C VAL A 28 -46.89 15.57 26.44
N LYS A 29 -45.98 16.51 26.19
CA LYS A 29 -44.56 16.20 25.94
C LYS A 29 -43.94 15.48 27.15
N GLU A 30 -44.17 15.97 28.37
CA GLU A 30 -43.65 15.37 29.60
C GLU A 30 -44.21 13.96 29.82
N MET A 31 -45.51 13.73 29.56
CA MET A 31 -46.13 12.41 29.69
C MET A 31 -45.65 11.39 28.65
N LEU A 32 -45.16 11.86 27.49
CA LEU A 32 -44.64 10.99 26.42
C LEU A 32 -43.15 10.66 26.59
N VAL A 33 -42.40 11.41 27.41
CA VAL A 33 -40.96 11.18 27.63
C VAL A 33 -40.78 9.94 28.51
N LYS A 34 -40.27 8.85 27.91
CA LYS A 34 -39.89 7.64 28.65
C LYS A 34 -38.54 7.87 29.34
N ARG A 35 -38.56 8.13 30.65
CA ARG A 35 -37.34 8.28 31.45
C ARG A 35 -36.77 6.90 31.83
N PRO A 36 -35.46 6.69 31.74
CA PRO A 36 -34.84 5.46 32.21
C PRO A 36 -35.00 5.30 33.73
N GLN A 37 -35.05 4.06 34.19
CA GLN A 37 -35.31 3.73 35.60
C GLN A 37 -34.14 4.11 36.53
N GLN A 38 -32.94 4.28 35.98
CA GLN A 38 -31.73 4.63 36.70
C GLN A 38 -30.82 5.53 35.85
N LEU A 39 -29.93 6.25 36.51
CA LEU A 39 -28.80 6.92 35.87
C LEU A 39 -27.73 5.89 35.55
N TYR A 40 -27.22 5.92 34.32
CA TYR A 40 -26.12 5.08 33.90
C TYR A 40 -24.82 5.83 34.17
N VAL A 41 -23.98 5.26 35.02
CA VAL A 41 -22.68 5.83 35.41
C VAL A 41 -21.61 4.80 35.08
N THR A 42 -20.60 5.20 34.33
CA THR A 42 -19.44 4.38 34.00
C THR A 42 -18.63 4.08 35.27
N SER A 43 -17.80 3.05 35.22
CA SER A 43 -16.90 2.72 36.33
C SER A 43 -15.88 3.81 36.64
N SER A 44 -15.64 4.73 35.70
CA SER A 44 -14.83 5.95 35.90
C SER A 44 -15.58 7.10 36.57
N GLY A 45 -16.89 6.93 36.85
CA GLY A 45 -17.73 7.91 37.54
C GLY A 45 -18.41 8.93 36.63
N ALA A 46 -18.34 8.76 35.30
CA ALA A 46 -18.99 9.63 34.34
C ALA A 46 -20.43 9.16 34.06
N VAL A 47 -21.39 10.08 33.97
CA VAL A 47 -22.75 9.73 33.54
C VAL A 47 -22.75 9.56 32.03
N ASP A 48 -23.27 8.43 31.54
CA ASP A 48 -23.48 8.19 30.10
C ASP A 48 -24.82 7.50 29.84
N MET A 49 -25.81 8.32 29.50
CA MET A 49 -27.18 7.90 29.24
C MET A 49 -27.35 7.22 27.88
N CYS A 50 -26.32 7.14 27.02
CA CYS A 50 -26.38 6.34 25.80
C CYS A 50 -26.72 4.87 26.12
N LEU A 51 -26.18 4.35 27.22
CA LEU A 51 -26.39 2.99 27.73
C LEU A 51 -27.84 2.71 28.15
N SER A 52 -28.68 3.74 28.27
CA SER A 52 -30.12 3.54 28.52
C SER A 52 -30.89 3.06 27.30
N CYS A 53 -30.36 3.31 26.10
CA CYS A 53 -30.95 2.92 24.82
C CYS A 53 -30.09 1.89 24.07
N HIS A 54 -28.77 1.98 24.22
CA HIS A 54 -27.75 1.12 23.61
C HIS A 54 -27.24 0.10 24.62
N THR A 55 -27.98 -1.01 24.77
CA THR A 55 -27.73 -2.05 25.79
C THR A 55 -27.12 -3.34 25.24
N GLU A 56 -26.97 -3.45 23.92
CA GLU A 56 -26.55 -4.70 23.25
C GLU A 56 -25.15 -4.59 22.62
N GLU A 57 -24.60 -3.39 22.60
CA GLU A 57 -23.30 -3.05 22.05
C GLU A 57 -22.20 -3.66 22.91
N LYS A 58 -21.36 -4.47 22.28
CA LYS A 58 -20.20 -5.11 22.91
C LYS A 58 -18.95 -4.61 22.23
N LEU A 59 -18.01 -4.12 23.04
CA LEU A 59 -16.71 -3.66 22.58
C LEU A 59 -15.63 -4.62 23.05
N ASP A 60 -14.39 -4.38 22.62
CA ASP A 60 -13.25 -5.10 23.15
C ASP A 60 -13.00 -4.70 24.62
N ARG A 61 -12.32 -5.58 25.35
CA ARG A 61 -12.05 -5.42 26.78
C ARG A 61 -11.32 -4.12 27.14
N ALA A 62 -10.48 -3.58 26.25
CA ALA A 62 -9.75 -2.35 26.56
C ALA A 62 -10.62 -1.09 26.41
N HIS A 63 -11.70 -1.18 25.63
CA HIS A 63 -12.63 -0.08 25.38
C HIS A 63 -14.06 -0.40 25.85
N ASP A 64 -14.19 -1.17 26.93
CA ASP A 64 -15.50 -1.58 27.45
C ASP A 64 -16.36 -0.34 27.81
N VAL A 65 -17.60 -0.32 27.32
CA VAL A 65 -18.53 0.79 27.53
C VAL A 65 -18.98 0.93 28.97
N GLU A 66 -18.93 -0.13 29.78
CA GLU A 66 -19.17 -0.04 31.22
C GLU A 66 -18.07 0.74 31.95
N MET A 67 -16.87 0.83 31.35
CA MET A 67 -15.71 1.52 31.92
C MET A 67 -15.56 2.94 31.36
N ILE A 68 -15.67 3.10 30.05
CA ILE A 68 -15.37 4.35 29.34
C ILE A 68 -16.65 5.12 29.00
N GLY A 69 -17.73 4.44 28.67
CA GLY A 69 -18.92 5.04 28.06
C GLY A 69 -18.79 5.19 26.53
N CYS A 70 -19.88 5.60 25.89
CA CYS A 70 -19.97 5.84 24.46
C CYS A 70 -19.49 7.24 24.08
N SER A 71 -19.80 8.26 24.90
CA SER A 71 -19.55 9.66 24.55
C SER A 71 -18.08 10.06 24.45
N PRO A 72 -17.11 9.46 25.17
CA PRO A 72 -15.70 9.80 24.95
C PRO A 72 -15.19 9.43 23.54
N CYS A 73 -15.81 8.44 22.90
CA CYS A 73 -15.50 8.07 21.52
C CYS A 73 -16.39 8.83 20.55
N HIS A 74 -17.70 8.72 20.72
CA HIS A 74 -18.67 9.22 19.75
C HIS A 74 -19.06 10.68 19.95
N LEU A 75 -18.56 11.35 20.99
CA LEU A 75 -19.03 12.67 21.41
C LEU A 75 -20.54 12.62 21.72
N GLY A 76 -21.30 13.66 21.39
CA GLY A 76 -22.71 13.74 21.75
C GLY A 76 -22.95 14.26 23.16
N ASN A 77 -24.21 14.28 23.57
CA ASN A 77 -24.63 14.71 24.90
C ASN A 77 -24.93 13.49 25.79
N PRO A 78 -24.01 13.08 26.68
CA PRO A 78 -24.19 11.89 27.51
C PRO A 78 -25.25 12.06 28.62
N LEU A 79 -25.76 13.28 28.84
CA LEU A 79 -26.79 13.55 29.85
C LEU A 79 -28.21 13.54 29.26
N ALA A 80 -28.33 13.56 27.94
CA ALA A 80 -29.62 13.55 27.26
C ALA A 80 -30.21 12.13 27.21
N ILE A 81 -31.53 12.07 27.35
CA ILE A 81 -32.31 10.81 27.28
C ILE A 81 -33.18 10.74 26.02
N THR A 82 -33.16 11.78 25.19
CA THR A 82 -33.86 11.82 23.91
C THR A 82 -32.86 11.59 22.78
N LYS A 83 -33.31 10.92 21.72
CA LYS A 83 -32.47 10.57 20.57
C LYS A 83 -31.85 11.82 19.93
N GLU A 84 -32.64 12.86 19.74
CA GLU A 84 -32.22 14.07 19.05
C GLU A 84 -31.19 14.86 19.85
N GLU A 85 -31.38 15.00 21.17
CA GLU A 85 -30.46 15.74 22.04
C GLU A 85 -29.17 14.94 22.30
N ALA A 86 -29.27 13.62 22.49
CA ALA A 86 -28.10 12.77 22.75
C ALA A 86 -27.15 12.71 21.55
N HIS A 87 -27.70 12.59 20.33
CA HIS A 87 -26.90 12.48 19.10
C HIS A 87 -26.44 13.83 18.51
N GLN A 88 -26.76 14.96 19.16
CA GLN A 88 -26.29 16.26 18.71
C GLN A 88 -24.76 16.33 18.77
N GLU A 89 -24.11 16.68 17.66
CA GLU A 89 -22.64 16.72 17.51
C GLU A 89 -21.92 15.37 17.68
N MET A 90 -22.66 14.26 17.62
CA MET A 90 -22.06 12.92 17.63
C MET A 90 -21.24 12.69 16.35
N VAL A 91 -20.11 11.98 16.50
CA VAL A 91 -19.27 11.51 15.41
C VAL A 91 -19.34 9.99 15.29
N VAL A 92 -19.48 9.51 14.05
CA VAL A 92 -19.59 8.07 13.78
C VAL A 92 -18.21 7.39 13.83
N ASN A 93 -17.17 8.05 13.33
CA ASN A 93 -15.81 7.53 13.33
C ASN A 93 -14.93 8.31 14.32
N PRO A 94 -14.67 7.78 15.53
CA PRO A 94 -13.81 8.44 16.51
C PRO A 94 -12.34 8.51 16.05
N GLY A 95 -11.89 7.62 15.18
CA GLY A 95 -10.49 7.54 14.76
C GLY A 95 -10.08 8.55 13.69
N ASP A 96 -11.02 9.35 13.18
CA ASP A 96 -10.77 10.27 12.08
C ASP A 96 -9.79 11.38 12.48
N LEU A 97 -8.74 11.60 11.68
CA LEU A 97 -7.66 12.53 12.02
C LEU A 97 -8.11 13.99 12.21
N ARG A 98 -9.29 14.37 11.71
CA ARG A 98 -9.87 15.71 11.88
C ARG A 98 -10.55 15.93 13.24
N ILE A 99 -10.91 14.84 13.93
CA ILE A 99 -11.59 14.90 15.23
C ILE A 99 -10.83 14.15 16.33
N VAL A 100 -9.82 13.36 15.98
CA VAL A 100 -9.09 12.47 16.89
C VAL A 100 -8.54 13.16 18.15
N ASP A 101 -8.25 14.45 18.07
CA ASP A 101 -7.80 15.29 19.20
C ASP A 101 -8.87 15.43 20.30
N LYS A 102 -10.15 15.18 19.97
CA LYS A 102 -11.29 15.18 20.91
C LYS A 102 -11.76 13.78 21.30
N THR A 103 -11.15 12.73 20.75
CA THR A 103 -11.57 11.33 20.95
C THR A 103 -10.39 10.47 21.39
N CYS A 104 -9.68 9.79 20.48
CA CYS A 104 -8.62 8.86 20.83
C CYS A 104 -7.40 9.54 21.46
N SER A 105 -7.20 10.85 21.23
CA SER A 105 -6.01 11.58 21.67
C SER A 105 -6.23 12.47 22.90
N VAL A 106 -7.36 12.31 23.59
CA VAL A 106 -7.60 13.00 24.86
C VAL A 106 -6.72 12.44 25.98
N GLU A 107 -6.59 13.20 27.06
CA GLU A 107 -5.91 12.75 28.28
C GLU A 107 -6.57 11.46 28.82
N GLY A 108 -5.74 10.50 29.23
CA GLY A 108 -6.21 9.17 29.66
C GLY A 108 -6.38 8.15 28.52
N CYS A 109 -6.23 8.55 27.26
CA CYS A 109 -6.28 7.65 26.09
C CYS A 109 -4.91 7.53 25.39
N HIS A 110 -4.80 7.98 24.14
CA HIS A 110 -3.59 7.90 23.31
C HIS A 110 -3.07 9.29 22.86
N PRO A 111 -2.80 10.23 23.79
CA PRO A 111 -2.36 11.59 23.44
C PRO A 111 -0.98 11.62 22.76
N ALA A 112 -0.13 10.63 23.05
CA ALA A 112 1.24 10.57 22.53
C ALA A 112 1.35 10.12 21.06
N ASP A 113 0.25 9.68 20.45
CA ASP A 113 0.29 8.99 19.15
C ASP A 113 -0.23 9.82 17.98
N VAL A 114 -1.15 10.77 18.23
CA VAL A 114 -1.77 11.54 17.14
C VAL A 114 -0.73 12.27 16.29
N HIS A 115 0.22 12.95 16.94
CA HIS A 115 1.27 13.69 16.25
C HIS A 115 2.14 12.77 15.40
N LYS A 116 2.44 11.57 15.89
CA LYS A 116 3.21 10.57 15.14
C LYS A 116 2.45 10.13 13.88
N VAL A 117 1.18 9.80 14.03
CA VAL A 117 0.32 9.36 12.92
C VAL A 117 0.15 10.46 11.88
N LYS A 118 -0.14 11.70 12.30
CA LYS A 118 -0.28 12.84 11.38
C LYS A 118 1.01 13.13 10.60
N ASN A 119 2.19 12.86 11.18
CA ASN A 119 3.47 13.03 10.50
C ASN A 119 3.92 11.82 9.66
N SER A 120 3.25 10.67 9.77
CA SER A 120 3.59 9.47 9.02
C SER A 120 3.41 9.65 7.51
N LEU A 121 4.16 8.90 6.71
CA LEU A 121 4.01 8.91 5.25
C LEU A 121 2.61 8.49 4.77
N MET A 122 1.88 7.65 5.51
CA MET A 122 0.50 7.28 5.16
C MET A 122 -0.51 8.41 5.39
N ALA A 123 -0.24 9.33 6.33
CA ALA A 123 -1.06 10.52 6.52
C ALA A 123 -0.67 11.62 5.54
N THR A 124 0.63 11.87 5.38
CA THR A 124 1.11 13.01 4.62
C THR A 124 1.20 12.75 3.11
N ASN A 125 1.46 11.50 2.68
CA ASN A 125 1.80 11.08 1.31
C ASN A 125 2.93 11.89 0.66
N ARG A 126 3.81 12.53 1.43
CA ARG A 126 4.93 13.35 0.93
C ARG A 126 5.77 12.62 -0.11
N GLY A 127 6.08 11.34 0.13
CA GLY A 127 6.84 10.53 -0.82
C GLY A 127 6.14 10.34 -2.18
N ILE A 128 4.82 10.19 -2.21
CA ILE A 128 4.04 10.07 -3.46
C ILE A 128 3.97 11.45 -4.15
N LEU A 129 3.62 12.49 -3.40
CA LEU A 129 3.45 13.84 -3.92
C LEU A 129 4.75 14.38 -4.50
N GLY A 130 5.85 14.33 -3.74
CA GLY A 130 7.15 14.82 -4.18
C GLY A 130 7.71 14.04 -5.37
N THR A 131 7.59 12.71 -5.36
CA THR A 131 8.03 11.87 -6.49
C THR A 131 7.25 12.18 -7.76
N LEU A 132 5.92 12.31 -7.67
CA LEU A 132 5.06 12.61 -8.82
C LEU A 132 5.35 14.00 -9.40
N LEU A 133 5.42 15.03 -8.54
CA LEU A 133 5.76 16.40 -8.95
C LEU A 133 7.12 16.42 -9.67
N PHE A 134 8.11 15.72 -9.14
CA PHE A 134 9.44 15.62 -9.75
C PHE A 134 9.40 14.89 -11.11
N TYR A 135 8.75 13.73 -11.17
CA TYR A 135 8.70 12.94 -12.41
C TYR A 135 7.96 13.65 -13.54
N TRP A 136 6.95 14.45 -13.21
CA TRP A 136 6.17 15.20 -14.19
C TRP A 136 6.73 16.61 -14.44
N GLY A 137 7.91 16.93 -13.88
CA GLY A 137 8.63 18.18 -14.16
C GLY A 137 8.04 19.43 -13.50
N GLU A 138 7.18 19.26 -12.49
CA GLU A 138 6.63 20.38 -11.69
C GLU A 138 7.49 20.71 -10.46
N SER A 139 8.51 19.90 -10.17
CA SER A 139 9.49 20.12 -9.10
C SER A 139 10.89 19.65 -9.54
N ASP A 140 11.93 20.35 -9.08
CA ASP A 140 13.33 19.94 -9.27
C ASP A 140 13.81 18.92 -8.22
N SER A 141 12.97 18.61 -7.23
CA SER A 141 13.28 17.69 -6.13
C SER A 141 12.14 16.71 -5.86
N GLN A 142 12.49 15.48 -5.49
CA GLN A 142 11.55 14.47 -4.98
C GLN A 142 11.13 14.73 -3.52
N ASN A 143 11.81 15.65 -2.84
CA ASN A 143 11.41 16.10 -1.50
C ASN A 143 10.36 17.18 -1.63
N THR A 144 9.33 17.09 -0.80
CA THR A 144 8.30 18.12 -0.70
C THR A 144 7.85 18.26 0.74
N ASP A 145 7.50 19.47 1.16
CA ASP A 145 6.80 19.70 2.43
C ASP A 145 5.30 19.58 2.27
N LEU A 146 4.80 19.54 1.02
CA LEU A 146 3.39 19.41 0.70
C LEU A 146 2.81 18.11 1.26
N THR A 147 1.75 18.24 2.04
CA THR A 147 1.01 17.11 2.62
C THR A 147 -0.42 17.03 2.07
N VAL A 148 -1.04 15.86 2.24
CA VAL A 148 -2.47 15.69 1.91
C VAL A 148 -3.37 16.59 2.76
N GLU A 149 -3.04 16.79 4.03
CA GLU A 149 -3.80 17.71 4.90
C GLU A 149 -3.80 19.13 4.33
N GLU A 150 -2.63 19.63 3.90
CA GLU A 150 -2.50 20.93 3.26
C GLU A 150 -3.24 20.99 1.91
N LEU A 151 -3.22 19.92 1.11
CA LEU A 151 -3.99 19.86 -0.14
C LEU A 151 -5.49 19.92 0.09
N ILE A 152 -6.00 19.25 1.14
CA ILE A 152 -7.40 19.31 1.54
C ILE A 152 -7.75 20.73 2.00
N ALA A 153 -6.92 21.34 2.84
CA ALA A 153 -7.19 22.65 3.42
C ALA A 153 -7.08 23.80 2.42
N SER A 154 -6.05 23.80 1.57
CA SER A 154 -5.78 24.87 0.61
C SER A 154 -6.53 24.72 -0.71
N GLY A 155 -6.91 23.50 -1.08
CA GLY A 155 -7.42 23.20 -2.42
C GLY A 155 -6.37 23.37 -3.52
N HIS A 156 -5.08 23.47 -3.16
CA HIS A 156 -4.00 23.62 -4.14
C HIS A 156 -4.02 22.50 -5.18
N ASN A 157 -3.76 22.87 -6.44
CA ASN A 157 -3.83 21.96 -7.58
C ASN A 157 -2.83 22.37 -8.67
N SER A 158 -2.39 21.40 -9.44
CA SER A 158 -1.49 21.48 -10.61
C SER A 158 -1.83 20.32 -11.54
N PHE A 159 -1.11 20.12 -12.65
CA PHE A 159 -1.43 19.00 -13.55
C PHE A 159 -1.11 17.65 -12.89
N ALA A 160 0.06 17.53 -12.24
CA ALA A 160 0.44 16.35 -11.49
C ALA A 160 -0.44 16.14 -10.25
N LEU A 161 -0.75 17.21 -9.50
CA LEU A 161 -1.65 17.10 -8.36
C LEU A 161 -3.06 16.72 -8.78
N ASP A 162 -3.58 17.23 -9.90
CA ASP A 162 -4.93 16.88 -10.37
C ASP A 162 -5.05 15.37 -10.64
N TYR A 163 -4.01 14.77 -11.23
CA TYR A 163 -3.89 13.32 -11.39
C TYR A 163 -3.88 12.59 -10.03
N TYR A 164 -3.04 13.02 -9.07
CA TYR A 164 -3.04 12.45 -7.72
C TYR A 164 -4.41 12.55 -7.05
N ARG A 165 -5.00 13.73 -7.06
CA ARG A 165 -6.27 14.07 -6.42
C ARG A 165 -7.43 13.23 -6.94
N LYS A 166 -7.42 12.86 -8.23
CA LYS A 166 -8.49 12.09 -8.87
C LYS A 166 -8.23 10.59 -8.94
N LEU A 167 -6.98 10.14 -9.04
CA LEU A 167 -6.69 8.70 -9.16
C LEU A 167 -6.16 8.08 -7.87
N CYS A 168 -5.32 8.81 -7.14
CA CYS A 168 -4.59 8.33 -5.95
C CYS A 168 -5.20 8.79 -4.62
N GLY A 169 -6.11 9.78 -4.64
CA GLY A 169 -6.69 10.43 -3.45
C GLY A 169 -7.52 9.55 -2.51
N THR A 170 -7.56 8.22 -2.72
CA THR A 170 -8.13 7.27 -1.76
C THR A 170 -7.10 6.53 -0.90
N CYS A 171 -5.81 6.82 -1.07
CA CYS A 171 -4.71 6.05 -0.48
C CYS A 171 -3.98 6.80 0.66
N HIS A 172 -4.70 7.51 1.51
CA HIS A 172 -4.14 8.23 2.67
C HIS A 172 -5.06 8.15 3.90
N LEU A 173 -4.51 8.41 5.09
CA LEU A 173 -5.25 8.26 6.35
C LEU A 173 -6.33 9.33 6.60
N TRP A 174 -6.21 10.51 5.99
CA TRP A 174 -7.24 11.57 6.05
C TRP A 174 -8.52 11.28 5.27
N LYS A 175 -8.54 10.26 4.40
CA LYS A 175 -9.75 9.87 3.68
C LYS A 175 -10.79 9.43 4.69
N GLN A 176 -12.05 9.86 4.55
CA GLN A 176 -13.09 9.38 5.46
C GLN A 176 -13.62 8.04 4.98
N LYS A 177 -14.12 7.26 5.92
CA LYS A 177 -14.94 6.10 5.58
C LYS A 177 -16.32 6.58 5.10
N ASN A 178 -16.91 5.90 4.13
CA ASN A 178 -18.26 6.14 3.59
C ASN A 178 -18.50 7.56 3.02
N ASP A 179 -17.46 8.21 2.47
CA ASP A 179 -17.54 9.59 1.94
C ASP A 179 -17.82 9.67 0.44
N ILE A 180 -17.82 8.55 -0.29
CA ILE A 180 -18.15 8.51 -1.72
C ILE A 180 -19.46 7.71 -1.87
N PRO A 181 -20.61 8.39 -2.02
CA PRO A 181 -21.88 7.73 -2.28
C PRO A 181 -21.79 6.82 -3.51
N ASP A 182 -22.46 5.67 -3.45
CA ASP A 182 -22.57 4.69 -4.54
C ASP A 182 -21.25 4.08 -5.03
N ALA A 183 -20.11 4.40 -4.37
CA ALA A 183 -18.86 3.70 -4.62
C ALA A 183 -18.87 2.30 -3.98
N PRO A 184 -18.19 1.31 -4.58
CA PRO A 184 -18.01 0.00 -3.98
C PRO A 184 -17.48 0.09 -2.54
N ASP A 185 -17.96 -0.78 -1.66
CA ASP A 185 -17.62 -0.80 -0.22
C ASP A 185 -16.11 -0.75 0.01
N PHE A 186 -15.35 -1.45 -0.83
CA PHE A 186 -13.89 -1.40 -0.83
C PHE A 186 -13.28 0.02 -0.81
N PHE A 187 -13.88 1.01 -1.50
CA PHE A 187 -13.44 2.40 -1.43
C PHE A 187 -13.93 3.10 -0.17
N ASN A 188 -15.13 2.79 0.28
CA ASN A 188 -15.76 3.37 1.44
C ASN A 188 -15.20 2.84 2.78
N GLU A 189 -14.56 1.68 2.78
CA GLU A 189 -13.89 1.11 3.94
C GLU A 189 -12.46 1.66 4.19
N LYS A 190 -11.87 2.38 3.23
CA LYS A 190 -10.51 2.93 3.37
C LYS A 190 -10.46 4.19 4.23
N GLY A 191 -9.29 4.43 4.80
CA GLY A 191 -9.02 5.63 5.59
C GLY A 191 -9.71 5.59 6.95
N GLY A 192 -10.01 6.77 7.49
CA GLY A 192 -10.63 6.97 8.80
C GLY A 192 -9.62 7.12 9.94
N GLY A 193 -8.39 7.56 9.64
CA GLY A 193 -7.33 7.76 10.63
C GLY A 193 -6.97 6.49 11.39
N CYS A 194 -7.10 6.51 12.73
CA CYS A 194 -6.81 5.36 13.59
C CYS A 194 -7.66 4.13 13.25
N SER A 195 -8.92 4.34 12.81
CA SER A 195 -9.84 3.27 12.41
C SER A 195 -9.50 2.65 11.05
N ALA A 196 -8.52 3.17 10.32
CA ALA A 196 -8.03 2.51 9.11
C ALA A 196 -7.41 1.15 9.44
N CYS A 197 -6.76 1.05 10.61
CA CYS A 197 -6.01 -0.14 11.03
C CYS A 197 -6.62 -0.83 12.25
N HIS A 198 -7.09 -0.07 13.24
CA HIS A 198 -7.55 -0.64 14.51
C HIS A 198 -9.00 -1.13 14.50
N PHE A 199 -9.67 -1.10 13.34
CA PHE A 199 -11.08 -1.46 13.19
C PHE A 199 -11.24 -2.94 12.81
N LEU A 200 -12.06 -3.67 13.57
CA LEU A 200 -12.42 -5.06 13.28
C LEU A 200 -13.93 -5.25 13.46
N ILE A 201 -14.62 -5.87 12.50
CA ILE A 201 -16.02 -6.27 12.66
C ILE A 201 -16.04 -7.64 13.35
N PRO A 202 -16.71 -7.81 14.50
CA PRO A 202 -16.84 -9.10 15.17
C PRO A 202 -17.57 -10.12 14.27
N GLU A 203 -17.18 -11.40 14.37
CA GLU A 203 -17.84 -12.56 13.70
C GLU A 203 -17.68 -12.66 12.18
N THR A 204 -17.13 -11.66 11.52
CA THR A 204 -16.67 -11.82 10.13
C THR A 204 -15.26 -12.39 10.13
N GLU A 205 -15.12 -13.72 10.07
CA GLU A 205 -13.85 -14.36 9.66
C GLU A 205 -13.65 -14.09 8.17
N ILE A 206 -13.15 -12.91 7.83
CA ILE A 206 -12.93 -12.56 6.42
C ILE A 206 -11.57 -13.12 6.01
N LYS A 207 -11.54 -14.17 5.18
CA LYS A 207 -10.28 -14.57 4.52
C LYS A 207 -9.79 -13.42 3.65
N ALA A 208 -8.49 -13.24 3.49
CA ALA A 208 -7.94 -12.11 2.73
C ALA A 208 -8.51 -11.97 1.30
N ALA A 209 -8.76 -13.09 0.61
CA ALA A 209 -9.42 -13.11 -0.69
C ALA A 209 -10.92 -12.75 -0.63
N GLU A 210 -11.61 -13.15 0.44
CA GLU A 210 -13.02 -12.79 0.70
C GLU A 210 -13.15 -11.32 1.14
N SER A 211 -12.10 -10.69 1.69
CA SER A 211 -12.11 -9.24 2.01
C SER A 211 -12.01 -8.35 0.77
N LEU A 212 -11.69 -8.96 -0.37
CA LEU A 212 -11.53 -8.35 -1.68
C LEU A 212 -12.74 -8.70 -2.56
N VAL A 213 -13.94 -8.68 -1.96
CA VAL A 213 -15.20 -9.08 -2.61
C VAL A 213 -15.36 -8.40 -3.96
N ALA A 214 -15.64 -9.19 -5.00
CA ALA A 214 -15.98 -8.67 -6.32
C ALA A 214 -17.24 -7.78 -6.25
N ASP A 215 -17.34 -6.77 -7.12
CA ASP A 215 -18.49 -5.85 -7.20
C ASP A 215 -19.85 -6.54 -7.51
N THR A 216 -19.85 -7.88 -7.66
CA THR A 216 -20.99 -8.73 -8.01
C THR A 216 -21.44 -9.66 -6.89
N ALA A 217 -20.82 -9.60 -5.69
CA ALA A 217 -21.37 -10.30 -4.55
C ALA A 217 -22.73 -9.69 -4.20
N SER A 218 -23.76 -10.53 -4.27
CA SER A 218 -25.14 -10.17 -3.99
C SER A 218 -25.26 -9.50 -2.63
N GLU A 219 -26.05 -8.42 -2.60
CA GLU A 219 -26.57 -7.81 -1.38
C GLU A 219 -27.20 -8.90 -0.50
N GLU A 220 -26.42 -9.44 0.44
CA GLU A 220 -27.01 -10.21 1.53
C GLU A 220 -27.81 -9.25 2.42
N GLU A 221 -29.00 -9.73 2.80
CA GLU A 221 -29.98 -9.12 3.69
C GLU A 221 -29.33 -8.21 4.72
N LYS A 222 -29.89 -7.01 4.92
CA LYS A 222 -29.48 -6.02 5.93
C LYS A 222 -29.22 -6.68 7.29
N ALA A 223 -28.01 -7.17 7.48
CA ALA A 223 -27.57 -7.76 8.71
C ALA A 223 -27.67 -6.69 9.78
N LYS A 224 -28.01 -7.11 11.00
CA LYS A 224 -28.03 -6.22 12.16
C LYS A 224 -26.69 -5.48 12.21
N LYS A 225 -26.71 -4.14 12.28
CA LYS A 225 -25.48 -3.34 12.35
C LYS A 225 -24.75 -3.69 13.65
N ILE A 226 -23.61 -4.37 13.55
CA ILE A 226 -22.78 -4.75 14.70
C ILE A 226 -21.78 -3.62 14.95
N HIS A 227 -21.58 -3.28 16.23
CA HIS A 227 -20.56 -2.32 16.61
C HIS A 227 -19.14 -2.91 16.39
N PRO A 228 -18.23 -2.21 15.71
CA PRO A 228 -16.86 -2.68 15.49
C PRO A 228 -16.05 -2.69 16.80
N HIS A 229 -15.05 -3.56 16.87
CA HIS A 229 -14.02 -3.55 17.92
C HIS A 229 -12.85 -2.63 17.54
N ILE A 230 -12.22 -2.02 18.56
CA ILE A 230 -10.97 -1.27 18.40
C ILE A 230 -9.83 -2.12 18.97
N THR A 231 -8.96 -2.64 18.11
CA THR A 231 -7.99 -3.68 18.51
C THR A 231 -6.55 -3.34 18.15
N ALA A 232 -5.63 -3.64 19.07
CA ALA A 232 -4.19 -3.64 18.79
C ALA A 232 -3.75 -4.87 17.96
N LYS A 233 -4.58 -5.91 17.87
CA LYS A 233 -4.37 -7.08 17.00
C LYS A 233 -4.89 -6.76 15.59
N VAL A 234 -4.15 -5.93 14.87
CA VAL A 234 -4.50 -5.47 13.52
C VAL A 234 -4.33 -6.60 12.52
N ASP A 235 -5.43 -7.04 11.92
CA ASP A 235 -5.47 -8.04 10.86
C ASP A 235 -4.83 -7.50 9.55
N GLN A 236 -4.13 -8.36 8.81
CA GLN A 236 -3.46 -7.95 7.56
C GLN A 236 -4.43 -7.40 6.51
N ASN A 237 -5.71 -7.78 6.53
CA ASN A 237 -6.71 -7.28 5.59
C ASN A 237 -6.85 -5.76 5.67
N ASN A 238 -6.66 -5.16 6.86
CA ASN A 238 -6.66 -3.71 7.02
C ASN A 238 -5.49 -3.05 6.29
N CYS A 239 -4.34 -3.73 6.21
CA CYS A 239 -3.21 -3.28 5.40
C CYS A 239 -3.50 -3.47 3.90
N ILE A 240 -4.02 -4.64 3.52
CA ILE A 240 -4.26 -5.03 2.12
C ILE A 240 -5.29 -4.11 1.46
N ARG A 241 -6.30 -3.60 2.18
CA ARG A 241 -7.27 -2.59 1.67
C ARG A 241 -6.62 -1.42 0.92
N CYS A 242 -5.45 -0.96 1.38
CA CYS A 242 -4.67 0.08 0.71
C CYS A 242 -3.50 -0.50 -0.11
N HIS A 243 -2.80 -1.51 0.41
CA HIS A 243 -1.58 -2.06 -0.21
C HIS A 243 -1.82 -3.08 -1.34
N ASN A 244 -3.02 -3.09 -1.96
CA ASN A 244 -3.35 -4.01 -3.06
C ASN A 244 -3.22 -3.47 -4.48
N ARG A 245 -2.89 -2.18 -4.69
CA ARG A 245 -2.91 -1.58 -6.03
C ARG A 245 -1.56 -1.15 -6.58
N SER A 246 -0.79 -0.34 -5.85
CA SER A 246 0.49 0.22 -6.34
C SER A 246 1.56 -0.88 -6.52
N GLY A 247 2.55 -0.99 -5.63
CA GLY A 247 3.50 -2.12 -5.65
C GLY A 247 2.86 -3.50 -5.41
N ARG A 248 1.54 -3.55 -5.16
CA ARG A 248 0.75 -4.78 -4.91
C ARG A 248 1.28 -5.65 -3.76
N ILE A 249 2.05 -5.04 -2.85
CA ILE A 249 2.76 -5.72 -1.76
C ILE A 249 1.82 -6.57 -0.88
N GLY A 250 0.64 -6.05 -0.55
CA GLY A 250 -0.33 -6.81 0.24
C GLY A 250 -0.85 -8.04 -0.49
N LEU A 251 -1.03 -7.97 -1.81
CA LEU A 251 -1.46 -9.11 -2.63
C LEU A 251 -0.33 -10.11 -2.80
N SER A 252 0.89 -9.64 -3.09
CA SER A 252 2.02 -10.53 -3.32
C SER A 252 2.43 -11.32 -2.09
N TYR A 253 2.35 -10.69 -0.91
CA TYR A 253 2.56 -11.36 0.37
C TYR A 253 1.67 -12.59 0.57
N ILE A 254 0.40 -12.49 0.16
CA ILE A 254 -0.59 -13.56 0.29
C ILE A 254 -0.70 -14.46 -0.96
N GLY A 255 0.24 -14.33 -1.91
CA GLY A 255 0.27 -15.19 -3.11
C GLY A 255 -0.74 -14.81 -4.19
N ILE A 256 -1.23 -13.58 -4.21
CA ILE A 256 -2.16 -13.08 -5.23
C ILE A 256 -1.42 -12.19 -6.24
N PHE A 257 -1.57 -12.52 -7.52
CA PHE A 257 -1.13 -11.69 -8.64
C PHE A 257 -2.31 -11.15 -9.42
N GLU A 258 -2.44 -9.83 -9.47
CA GLU A 258 -3.41 -9.16 -10.34
C GLU A 258 -3.07 -9.47 -11.80
N SER A 259 -3.99 -10.15 -12.49
CA SER A 259 -3.80 -10.62 -13.86
C SER A 259 -4.38 -9.64 -14.88
N GLU A 260 -3.94 -9.77 -16.13
CA GLU A 260 -4.60 -9.10 -17.28
C GLU A 260 -5.77 -9.91 -17.83
N GLY A 261 -6.09 -11.01 -17.17
CA GLY A 261 -7.13 -11.92 -17.60
C GLY A 261 -8.50 -11.24 -17.59
N TYR A 262 -9.42 -11.86 -18.32
CA TYR A 262 -10.82 -11.44 -18.44
C TYR A 262 -11.74 -12.63 -18.06
N GLY A 263 -11.35 -13.39 -17.04
CA GLY A 263 -12.04 -14.61 -16.61
C GLY A 263 -11.41 -15.92 -17.10
N THR A 264 -10.12 -15.90 -17.46
CA THR A 264 -9.34 -17.10 -17.82
C THR A 264 -8.12 -17.28 -16.90
N PRO A 265 -7.67 -18.53 -16.63
CA PRO A 265 -8.10 -19.80 -17.22
C PRO A 265 -9.52 -20.21 -16.79
N TYR A 266 -10.15 -21.11 -17.56
CA TYR A 266 -11.48 -21.63 -17.25
C TYR A 266 -11.44 -22.56 -16.03
N GLU A 267 -12.43 -22.42 -15.16
CA GLU A 267 -12.64 -23.30 -14.01
C GLU A 267 -13.96 -24.06 -14.18
N LYS A 268 -13.89 -25.40 -14.09
CA LYS A 268 -15.07 -26.28 -14.23
C LYS A 268 -15.89 -26.03 -15.51
N GLY A 269 -15.22 -25.63 -16.60
CA GLY A 269 -15.84 -25.37 -17.91
C GLY A 269 -16.44 -23.98 -18.08
N GLY A 270 -16.32 -23.08 -17.10
CA GLY A 270 -16.75 -21.68 -17.19
C GLY A 270 -15.59 -20.70 -16.93
N MET A 271 -15.84 -19.40 -17.14
CA MET A 271 -14.88 -18.36 -16.72
C MET A 271 -14.61 -18.43 -15.21
N THR A 272 -13.35 -18.19 -14.82
CA THR A 272 -13.04 -18.03 -13.40
C THR A 272 -13.78 -16.83 -12.84
N ARG A 273 -14.16 -16.93 -11.56
CA ARG A 273 -14.81 -15.86 -10.81
C ARG A 273 -13.86 -15.17 -9.84
N ASN A 274 -12.57 -15.51 -9.89
CA ASN A 274 -11.53 -14.93 -9.05
C ASN A 274 -11.29 -13.47 -9.46
N GLN A 275 -11.94 -12.56 -8.74
CA GLN A 275 -11.86 -11.12 -8.97
C GLN A 275 -11.61 -10.38 -7.66
N LEU A 276 -10.84 -9.29 -7.79
CA LEU A 276 -10.67 -8.23 -6.81
C LEU A 276 -11.68 -7.09 -7.13
N PRO A 277 -11.89 -6.14 -6.21
CA PRO A 277 -12.78 -5.01 -6.44
C PRO A 277 -12.37 -4.19 -7.68
N GLY A 278 -13.35 -3.67 -8.41
CA GLY A 278 -13.18 -2.96 -9.68
C GLY A 278 -12.99 -3.91 -10.87
N ALA A 279 -13.64 -5.07 -10.87
CA ALA A 279 -13.56 -6.10 -11.91
C ALA A 279 -12.12 -6.52 -12.32
N ARG A 280 -11.20 -6.60 -11.36
CA ARG A 280 -9.80 -6.97 -11.61
C ARG A 280 -9.59 -8.46 -11.36
N PHE A 281 -9.28 -9.24 -12.39
CA PHE A 281 -9.04 -10.68 -12.24
C PHE A 281 -7.67 -10.96 -11.62
N TYR A 282 -7.54 -12.07 -10.90
CA TYR A 282 -6.27 -12.47 -10.30
C TYR A 282 -5.95 -13.94 -10.49
N LEU A 283 -4.66 -14.27 -10.34
CA LEU A 283 -4.13 -15.62 -10.24
C LEU A 283 -3.59 -15.86 -8.84
N GLU A 284 -3.77 -17.06 -8.34
CA GLU A 284 -3.08 -17.54 -7.14
C GLU A 284 -1.74 -18.17 -7.53
N ILE A 285 -0.70 -17.74 -6.84
CA ILE A 285 0.68 -18.21 -6.98
C ILE A 285 1.28 -18.39 -5.58
N ALA A 286 2.55 -18.78 -5.50
CA ALA A 286 3.20 -19.02 -4.21
C ALA A 286 3.23 -17.73 -3.36
N ASP A 287 2.65 -17.81 -2.16
CA ASP A 287 2.70 -16.76 -1.16
C ASP A 287 4.10 -16.63 -0.53
N ASP A 288 4.31 -15.57 0.23
CA ASP A 288 5.56 -15.41 0.98
C ASP A 288 5.68 -16.51 2.06
N ILE A 289 6.88 -17.05 2.24
CA ILE A 289 7.14 -18.10 3.24
C ILE A 289 6.75 -17.67 4.66
N HIS A 290 6.82 -16.38 4.98
CA HIS A 290 6.40 -15.86 6.27
C HIS A 290 4.86 -15.90 6.40
N HIS A 291 4.14 -15.51 5.35
CA HIS A 291 2.68 -15.64 5.29
C HIS A 291 2.25 -17.11 5.37
N ASN A 292 2.91 -17.99 4.63
CA ASN A 292 2.68 -19.43 4.67
C ASN A 292 2.87 -20.03 6.08
N LYS A 293 3.73 -19.40 6.89
CA LYS A 293 3.94 -19.73 8.31
C LYS A 293 2.99 -19.02 9.26
N GLY A 294 1.98 -18.32 8.75
CA GLY A 294 0.94 -17.61 9.50
C GLY A 294 1.34 -16.23 10.01
N MET A 295 2.48 -15.68 9.59
CA MET A 295 2.87 -14.33 10.00
C MET A 295 2.02 -13.27 9.29
N GLN A 296 1.73 -12.21 10.02
CA GLN A 296 0.95 -11.05 9.59
C GLN A 296 1.87 -9.85 9.39
N CYS A 297 1.41 -8.80 8.70
CA CYS A 297 2.21 -7.60 8.43
C CYS A 297 2.83 -7.01 9.71
N ILE A 298 2.05 -6.96 10.81
CA ILE A 298 2.49 -6.41 12.09
C ILE A 298 3.49 -7.29 12.85
N ASP A 299 3.70 -8.55 12.46
CA ASP A 299 4.70 -9.41 13.10
C ASP A 299 6.12 -8.94 12.78
N CYS A 300 6.31 -8.31 11.61
CA CYS A 300 7.54 -7.70 11.15
C CYS A 300 7.53 -6.19 11.36
N HIS A 301 6.52 -5.50 10.82
CA HIS A 301 6.46 -4.04 10.82
C HIS A 301 6.12 -3.51 12.21
N THR A 302 6.95 -2.62 12.73
CA THR A 302 6.82 -2.14 14.11
C THR A 302 5.83 -0.99 14.22
N ARG A 303 5.42 -0.69 15.45
CA ARG A 303 4.53 0.42 15.74
C ARG A 303 5.10 1.77 15.29
N ASN A 304 6.36 2.06 15.62
CA ASN A 304 6.98 3.35 15.28
C ASN A 304 7.29 3.46 13.79
N GLU A 305 7.45 2.33 13.10
CA GLU A 305 7.56 2.30 11.65
C GLU A 305 6.21 2.56 10.97
N ILE A 306 5.12 1.92 11.42
CA ILE A 306 3.80 2.05 10.79
C ILE A 306 3.15 3.39 11.18
N MET A 307 2.99 3.65 12.48
CA MET A 307 2.32 4.85 13.00
C MET A 307 3.20 6.10 12.94
N GLY A 308 4.49 5.95 12.62
CA GLY A 308 5.48 7.00 12.70
C GLY A 308 6.13 7.12 14.09
N ASP A 309 7.32 7.71 14.12
CA ASP A 309 8.07 8.03 15.34
C ASP A 309 7.95 9.51 15.75
N GLY A 310 7.20 10.29 14.97
CA GLY A 310 7.05 11.75 15.12
C GLY A 310 7.87 12.56 14.13
N THR A 311 8.87 11.95 13.49
CA THR A 311 9.64 12.57 12.40
C THR A 311 8.82 12.57 11.12
N SER A 312 8.84 13.68 10.40
CA SER A 312 8.23 13.76 9.07
C SER A 312 9.27 13.43 8.00
N TYR A 313 9.19 12.22 7.47
CA TYR A 313 10.09 11.72 6.43
C TYR A 313 9.64 12.19 5.04
N ALA A 314 10.61 12.37 4.14
CA ALA A 314 10.32 12.63 2.73
C ALA A 314 10.12 11.31 1.97
N HIS A 315 10.82 10.26 2.40
CA HIS A 315 10.87 8.99 1.68
C HIS A 315 10.72 7.77 2.60
N TYR A 316 10.16 6.68 2.06
CA TYR A 316 9.81 5.51 2.88
C TYR A 316 11.04 4.78 3.43
N GLU A 317 12.16 4.81 2.70
CA GLU A 317 13.44 4.22 3.13
C GLU A 317 14.00 4.86 4.40
N GLU A 318 13.62 6.11 4.70
CA GLU A 318 14.01 6.82 5.93
C GLU A 318 13.13 6.41 7.13
N GLN A 319 11.87 6.03 6.86
CA GLN A 319 10.93 5.57 7.88
C GLN A 319 11.13 4.09 8.23
N LEU A 320 11.48 3.26 7.23
CA LEU A 320 11.68 1.82 7.34
C LEU A 320 12.84 1.46 8.29
N GLU A 321 12.57 0.58 9.24
CA GLU A 321 13.54 0.05 10.19
C GLU A 321 13.66 -1.49 10.14
N ILE A 322 12.65 -2.19 9.63
CA ILE A 322 12.68 -3.65 9.50
C ILE A 322 13.55 -4.09 8.32
N SER A 323 14.24 -5.21 8.51
CA SER A 323 15.02 -5.90 7.47
C SER A 323 15.06 -7.39 7.74
N CYS A 324 15.52 -8.19 6.77
CA CYS A 324 15.70 -9.63 6.95
C CYS A 324 16.65 -9.93 8.11
N GLU A 325 17.72 -9.16 8.27
CA GLU A 325 18.76 -9.34 9.29
C GLU A 325 18.25 -9.11 10.72
N VAL A 326 17.16 -8.38 10.89
CA VAL A 326 16.51 -8.22 12.21
C VAL A 326 16.12 -9.59 12.78
N CYS A 327 15.68 -10.52 11.94
CA CYS A 327 15.27 -11.86 12.36
C CYS A 327 16.27 -12.95 11.95
N HIS A 328 17.00 -12.74 10.86
CA HIS A 328 17.96 -13.67 10.28
C HIS A 328 19.39 -13.19 10.52
N SER A 329 19.81 -13.15 11.78
CA SER A 329 21.19 -12.84 12.17
C SER A 329 21.60 -13.66 13.38
N THR A 330 22.85 -13.51 13.80
CA THR A 330 23.37 -14.14 15.02
C THR A 330 22.75 -13.56 16.30
N ASN A 331 22.37 -12.28 16.27
CA ASN A 331 21.74 -11.57 17.38
C ASN A 331 20.45 -10.90 16.88
N PRO A 332 19.38 -11.66 16.66
CA PRO A 332 18.14 -11.12 16.12
C PRO A 332 17.45 -10.20 17.13
N GLY A 333 16.66 -9.25 16.62
CA GLY A 333 15.73 -8.47 17.41
C GLY A 333 15.88 -6.96 17.34
N THR A 334 16.99 -6.47 16.81
CA THR A 334 17.29 -5.04 16.77
C THR A 334 17.05 -4.52 15.36
N THR A 335 16.20 -3.50 15.23
CA THR A 335 15.90 -2.86 13.95
C THR A 335 17.03 -1.95 13.49
N ARG A 336 16.98 -1.47 12.24
CA ARG A 336 17.97 -0.50 11.69
C ARG A 336 18.02 0.81 12.48
N LYS A 337 16.95 1.15 13.20
CA LYS A 337 16.86 2.33 14.08
C LYS A 337 17.16 2.02 15.55
N ASN A 338 17.75 0.86 15.83
CA ASN A 338 18.10 0.40 17.18
C ASN A 338 16.90 0.18 18.12
N ASN A 339 15.70 -0.02 17.57
CA ASN A 339 14.54 -0.43 18.35
C ASN A 339 14.57 -1.95 18.55
N VAL A 340 14.04 -2.42 19.69
CA VAL A 340 13.94 -3.86 19.97
C VAL A 340 12.54 -4.35 19.63
N LEU A 341 12.44 -5.45 18.90
CA LEU A 341 11.18 -6.11 18.61
C LEU A 341 10.51 -6.57 19.92
N ASN A 342 9.26 -6.15 20.12
CA ASN A 342 8.49 -6.45 21.34
C ASN A 342 7.85 -7.85 21.34
N ASN A 343 8.09 -8.64 20.31
CA ASN A 343 7.55 -9.99 20.12
C ASN A 343 8.65 -11.06 19.98
N LEU A 344 9.86 -10.77 20.46
CA LEU A 344 10.90 -11.79 20.64
C LEU A 344 10.68 -12.58 21.93
N ALA A 345 11.07 -13.85 21.87
CA ALA A 345 11.08 -14.77 22.99
C ALA A 345 12.17 -15.84 22.80
N GLY A 346 12.25 -16.79 23.74
CA GLY A 346 13.24 -17.87 23.70
C GLY A 346 14.57 -17.47 24.35
N THR A 347 15.62 -18.22 24.02
CA THR A 347 16.99 -17.97 24.49
C THR A 347 17.86 -17.41 23.37
N ASN A 348 19.05 -16.88 23.70
CA ASN A 348 20.00 -16.43 22.67
C ASN A 348 20.40 -17.54 21.69
N GLU A 349 20.40 -18.81 22.13
CA GLU A 349 20.72 -19.97 21.29
C GLU A 349 19.53 -20.44 20.45
N THR A 350 18.31 -20.20 20.94
CA THR A 350 17.06 -20.61 20.29
C THR A 350 16.07 -19.44 20.24
N PRO A 351 16.40 -18.37 19.49
CA PRO A 351 15.53 -17.21 19.41
C PRO A 351 14.21 -17.57 18.72
N LEU A 352 13.11 -17.08 19.30
CA LEU A 352 11.76 -17.29 18.81
C LEU A 352 11.08 -15.94 18.54
N LEU A 353 10.27 -15.88 17.48
CA LEU A 353 9.36 -14.79 17.20
C LEU A 353 7.93 -15.24 17.56
N LYS A 354 7.29 -14.52 18.46
CA LYS A 354 5.88 -14.73 18.80
C LYS A 354 5.00 -13.97 17.81
N GLY A 355 4.04 -14.64 17.18
CA GLY A 355 3.03 -13.96 16.38
C GLY A 355 2.14 -13.07 17.26
N LYS A 356 1.92 -11.82 16.87
CA LYS A 356 1.16 -10.82 17.62
C LYS A 356 -0.34 -11.07 17.59
N ILE A 357 -0.82 -11.76 16.54
CA ILE A 357 -2.24 -12.14 16.42
C ILE A 357 -2.48 -13.53 17.01
N ASP A 358 -1.76 -14.54 16.51
CA ASP A 358 -2.00 -15.96 16.82
C ASP A 358 -1.26 -16.47 18.06
N GLY A 359 -0.27 -15.73 18.56
CA GLY A 359 0.55 -16.14 19.70
C GLY A 359 1.51 -17.30 19.42
N VAL A 360 1.60 -17.80 18.19
CA VAL A 360 2.42 -18.96 17.83
C VAL A 360 3.91 -18.57 17.85
N MET A 361 4.72 -19.43 18.46
CA MET A 361 6.16 -19.25 18.57
C MET A 361 6.87 -19.84 17.35
N ARG A 362 7.62 -19.02 16.63
CA ARG A 362 8.31 -19.38 15.38
C ARG A 362 9.82 -19.30 15.56
N PRO A 363 10.58 -20.35 15.23
CA PRO A 363 12.04 -20.31 15.37
C PRO A 363 12.66 -19.34 14.37
N LEU A 364 13.49 -18.43 14.87
CA LEU A 364 14.33 -17.57 14.04
C LEU A 364 15.59 -18.34 13.63
N ARG A 365 15.88 -18.35 12.33
CA ARG A 365 16.98 -19.13 11.76
C ARG A 365 18.05 -18.19 11.22
N PRO A 366 19.32 -18.33 11.60
CA PRO A 366 20.38 -17.52 11.03
C PRO A 366 20.61 -17.87 9.54
N PRO A 367 21.31 -17.00 8.79
CA PRO A 367 21.67 -17.27 7.41
C PRO A 367 22.49 -18.56 7.27
N ARG A 368 22.34 -19.26 6.14
CA ARG A 368 23.00 -20.55 5.90
C ARG A 368 24.51 -20.35 5.61
N PRO A 369 25.42 -20.96 6.38
CA PRO A 369 26.86 -20.90 6.11
C PRO A 369 27.24 -21.56 4.78
N GLY A 370 28.26 -21.01 4.11
CA GLY A 370 28.72 -21.40 2.77
C GLY A 370 27.82 -20.96 1.61
N VAL A 371 26.66 -20.35 1.88
CA VAL A 371 25.70 -19.90 0.86
C VAL A 371 25.39 -18.42 1.05
N CYS A 372 24.92 -18.03 2.24
CA CYS A 372 24.56 -16.64 2.54
C CYS A 372 25.79 -15.74 2.80
N ASP A 373 26.92 -16.33 3.16
CA ASP A 373 28.22 -15.67 3.34
C ASP A 373 29.15 -15.86 2.12
N PHE A 374 28.63 -16.38 1.01
CA PHE A 374 29.39 -16.60 -0.21
C PHE A 374 29.96 -15.27 -0.72
N SER A 375 31.30 -15.15 -0.71
CA SER A 375 31.99 -13.88 -0.92
C SER A 375 31.60 -13.15 -2.22
N PRO A 376 31.46 -13.81 -3.38
CA PRO A 376 31.00 -13.17 -4.61
C PRO A 376 29.58 -12.59 -4.56
N HIS A 377 28.71 -13.06 -3.65
CA HIS A 377 27.33 -12.61 -3.50
C HIS A 377 27.10 -11.69 -2.30
N LYS A 378 28.16 -11.19 -1.65
CA LYS A 378 28.03 -10.25 -0.51
C LYS A 378 27.21 -8.99 -0.79
N ARG A 379 27.08 -8.60 -2.06
CA ARG A 379 26.27 -7.45 -2.49
C ARG A 379 24.81 -7.83 -2.80
N VAL A 380 24.47 -9.11 -2.87
CA VAL A 380 23.12 -9.56 -3.25
C VAL A 380 22.21 -9.48 -2.02
N SER A 381 21.18 -8.65 -2.11
CA SER A 381 20.17 -8.55 -1.06
C SER A 381 19.41 -9.87 -0.87
N CYS A 382 18.91 -10.13 0.34
CA CYS A 382 18.21 -11.36 0.65
C CYS A 382 17.00 -11.58 -0.27
N GLU A 383 16.21 -10.52 -0.50
CA GLU A 383 15.05 -10.56 -1.37
C GLU A 383 15.41 -10.80 -2.84
N ALA A 384 16.54 -10.27 -3.34
CA ALA A 384 17.01 -10.54 -4.69
C ALA A 384 17.34 -12.02 -4.92
N CYS A 385 17.80 -12.70 -3.86
CA CYS A 385 18.05 -14.14 -3.89
C CYS A 385 16.78 -14.97 -3.63
N HIS A 386 15.93 -14.55 -2.70
CA HIS A 386 14.81 -15.38 -2.21
C HIS A 386 13.45 -15.11 -2.84
N SER A 387 13.28 -14.03 -3.60
CA SER A 387 11.99 -13.72 -4.26
C SER A 387 11.99 -14.28 -5.68
N THR A 388 11.16 -15.29 -5.94
CA THR A 388 11.11 -15.97 -7.26
C THR A 388 10.21 -15.26 -8.26
N TRP A 389 9.35 -14.35 -7.79
CA TRP A 389 8.44 -13.57 -8.61
C TRP A 389 8.20 -12.18 -8.02
N VAL A 390 7.77 -11.22 -8.84
CA VAL A 390 7.43 -9.86 -8.43
C VAL A 390 6.41 -9.25 -9.40
N PRO A 391 5.31 -8.62 -8.93
CA PRO A 391 4.39 -7.90 -9.80
C PRO A 391 5.10 -6.77 -10.57
N GLN A 392 4.97 -6.76 -11.89
CA GLN A 392 5.62 -5.78 -12.78
C GLN A 392 4.60 -5.23 -13.77
N CYS A 393 4.18 -3.99 -13.56
CA CYS A 393 3.19 -3.30 -14.38
C CYS A 393 3.90 -2.39 -15.39
N TYR A 394 3.97 -2.82 -16.64
CA TYR A 394 4.71 -2.12 -17.69
C TYR A 394 3.82 -1.17 -18.47
N GLY A 395 4.34 0.04 -18.69
CA GLY A 395 3.75 1.11 -19.50
C GLY A 395 2.37 1.57 -19.01
N CYS A 396 2.32 2.63 -18.21
CA CYS A 396 1.10 3.30 -17.78
C CYS A 396 0.66 4.30 -18.86
N HIS A 397 -0.49 4.08 -19.47
CA HIS A 397 -1.09 5.00 -20.44
C HIS A 397 -2.05 5.92 -19.71
N VAL A 398 -1.68 7.18 -19.58
CA VAL A 398 -2.44 8.15 -18.81
C VAL A 398 -3.00 9.20 -19.76
N LYS A 399 -4.32 9.39 -19.75
CA LYS A 399 -4.97 10.40 -20.58
C LYS A 399 -5.77 11.37 -19.72
N GLN A 400 -5.54 12.67 -19.91
CA GLN A 400 -6.42 13.71 -19.39
C GLN A 400 -7.28 14.29 -20.52
N ASP A 401 -8.60 14.23 -20.41
CA ASP A 401 -9.54 14.86 -21.33
C ASP A 401 -10.22 16.07 -20.68
N GLN A 402 -9.87 17.27 -21.16
CA GLN A 402 -10.37 18.53 -20.61
C GLN A 402 -11.85 18.80 -20.89
N ARG A 403 -12.53 17.99 -21.71
CA ARG A 403 -13.96 18.11 -21.99
C ARG A 403 -14.81 17.43 -20.91
N GLY A 404 -14.23 16.45 -20.22
CA GLY A 404 -14.90 15.69 -19.18
C GLY A 404 -14.72 16.28 -17.79
N LYS A 405 -15.44 15.70 -16.82
CA LYS A 405 -15.26 15.91 -15.39
C LYS A 405 -14.88 14.61 -14.72
N HIS A 406 -14.26 14.71 -13.55
CA HIS A 406 -13.92 13.58 -12.70
C HIS A 406 -14.02 14.01 -11.25
N LEU A 407 -14.52 13.11 -10.41
CA LEU A 407 -14.48 13.26 -8.96
C LEU A 407 -13.05 13.48 -8.46
N ASP A 408 -12.80 14.65 -7.90
CA ASP A 408 -11.69 14.89 -7.01
C ASP A 408 -11.98 14.20 -5.67
N LYS A 409 -11.15 13.22 -5.31
CA LYS A 409 -11.33 12.36 -4.12
C LYS A 409 -10.94 13.02 -2.80
N LEU A 410 -10.21 14.15 -2.81
CA LEU A 410 -9.95 14.89 -1.56
C LEU A 410 -11.02 15.95 -1.29
N SER A 411 -11.57 16.59 -2.33
CA SER A 411 -12.63 17.61 -2.16
C SER A 411 -14.04 17.06 -2.28
N LEU A 412 -14.18 15.81 -2.75
CA LEU A 412 -15.45 15.11 -3.00
C LEU A 412 -16.37 15.86 -3.98
N LYS A 413 -15.77 16.60 -4.93
CA LYS A 413 -16.48 17.36 -5.95
C LYS A 413 -16.00 16.94 -7.34
N GLU A 414 -16.92 16.90 -8.29
CA GLU A 414 -16.51 16.75 -9.69
C GLU A 414 -15.83 18.03 -10.18
N THR A 415 -14.60 17.90 -10.66
CA THR A 415 -13.82 19.00 -11.25
C THR A 415 -13.48 18.68 -12.70
N ALA A 416 -13.14 19.71 -13.48
CA ALA A 416 -12.83 19.56 -14.91
C ALA A 416 -11.56 18.73 -15.14
N GLY A 417 -11.49 17.99 -16.25
CA GLY A 417 -10.39 17.09 -16.59
C GLY A 417 -10.72 15.65 -16.19
N LEU A 418 -11.18 14.85 -17.15
CA LEU A 418 -11.39 13.41 -16.99
C LEU A 418 -10.05 12.69 -17.12
N TRP A 419 -9.74 11.80 -16.18
CA TRP A 419 -8.54 10.98 -16.25
C TRP A 419 -8.90 9.54 -16.50
N GLU A 420 -8.16 8.91 -17.40
CA GLU A 420 -8.24 7.49 -17.71
C GLU A 420 -6.83 6.88 -17.65
N GLU A 421 -6.76 5.68 -17.09
CA GLU A 421 -5.52 4.90 -16.98
C GLU A 421 -5.67 3.56 -17.66
N GLY A 422 -4.67 3.23 -18.49
CA GLY A 422 -4.44 1.90 -19.03
C GLY A 422 -3.04 1.42 -18.70
N ARG A 423 -2.77 0.15 -18.98
CA ARG A 423 -1.43 -0.43 -18.92
C ARG A 423 -1.14 -1.22 -20.19
N SER A 424 0.13 -1.36 -20.55
CA SER A 424 0.54 -2.16 -21.70
C SER A 424 0.51 -3.65 -21.38
N TYR A 425 1.16 -4.05 -20.29
CA TYR A 425 1.09 -5.42 -19.79
C TYR A 425 1.51 -5.57 -18.31
N ILE A 426 1.11 -6.67 -17.65
CA ILE A 426 1.61 -7.04 -16.31
C ILE A 426 2.26 -8.43 -16.32
N ARG A 427 3.39 -8.60 -15.64
CA ARG A 427 4.11 -9.88 -15.51
C ARG A 427 4.53 -10.09 -14.06
N TYR A 428 4.77 -11.33 -13.67
CA TYR A 428 5.31 -11.67 -12.35
C TYR A 428 6.71 -12.32 -12.40
N GLU A 429 7.09 -12.89 -13.54
CA GLU A 429 8.26 -13.76 -13.65
C GLU A 429 9.59 -13.00 -13.78
N LYS A 430 10.69 -13.73 -13.53
CA LYS A 430 12.09 -13.30 -13.74
C LYS A 430 12.43 -11.94 -13.11
N PRO A 431 12.29 -11.73 -11.80
CA PRO A 431 12.53 -10.43 -11.16
C PRO A 431 13.81 -9.75 -11.67
N MET A 432 13.68 -8.53 -12.19
CA MET A 432 14.82 -7.76 -12.70
C MET A 432 15.69 -7.27 -11.54
N LEU A 433 17.00 -7.20 -11.75
CA LEU A 433 17.97 -6.77 -10.76
C LEU A 433 18.66 -5.49 -11.21
N GLY A 434 19.05 -4.67 -10.24
CA GLY A 434 19.90 -3.51 -10.44
C GLY A 434 20.67 -3.18 -9.19
N ILE A 435 21.31 -2.01 -9.19
CA ILE A 435 22.10 -1.52 -8.07
C ILE A 435 21.32 -0.42 -7.36
N TRP A 436 21.16 -0.55 -6.05
CA TRP A 436 20.79 0.54 -5.16
C TRP A 436 21.92 0.73 -4.15
N GLU A 437 22.52 1.92 -4.16
CA GLU A 437 23.76 2.19 -3.43
C GLU A 437 24.88 1.21 -3.85
N ASN A 438 25.21 0.24 -2.99
CA ASN A 438 26.19 -0.80 -3.27
C ASN A 438 25.59 -2.21 -3.31
N GLU A 439 24.27 -2.35 -3.20
CA GLU A 439 23.58 -3.64 -3.15
C GLU A 439 22.88 -3.96 -4.48
N VAL A 440 22.81 -5.25 -4.81
CA VAL A 440 22.01 -5.80 -5.89
C VAL A 440 20.62 -6.06 -5.34
N VAL A 441 19.63 -5.33 -5.87
CA VAL A 441 18.24 -5.35 -5.40
C VAL A 441 17.29 -5.68 -6.55
N ILE A 442 16.08 -6.11 -6.19
CA ILE A 442 15.00 -6.26 -7.17
C ILE A 442 14.52 -4.88 -7.60
N VAL A 443 14.36 -4.71 -8.91
CA VAL A 443 13.79 -3.52 -9.52
C VAL A 443 12.59 -3.89 -10.37
N THR A 444 11.64 -2.97 -10.44
CA THR A 444 10.40 -3.11 -11.20
C THR A 444 10.04 -1.78 -11.85
N PRO A 445 9.13 -1.75 -12.84
CA PRO A 445 8.53 -0.49 -13.28
C PRO A 445 7.93 0.26 -12.09
N GLY A 446 8.46 1.44 -11.79
CA GLY A 446 7.92 2.33 -10.76
C GLY A 446 6.80 3.20 -11.33
N CYS A 447 7.18 4.11 -12.25
CA CYS A 447 6.26 4.91 -13.05
C CYS A 447 6.77 4.92 -14.49
N GLN A 448 6.02 4.30 -15.41
CA GLN A 448 6.32 4.29 -16.85
C GLN A 448 5.21 5.02 -17.58
N ASP A 449 5.13 6.31 -17.34
CA ASP A 449 4.00 7.14 -17.71
C ASP A 449 4.13 7.58 -19.17
N MET A 450 3.10 7.30 -19.96
CA MET A 450 2.86 7.84 -21.28
C MET A 450 1.63 8.73 -21.15
N VAL A 451 1.88 10.02 -20.94
CA VAL A 451 0.84 11.01 -20.64
C VAL A 451 0.38 11.68 -21.92
N THR A 452 -0.92 11.68 -22.17
CA THR A 452 -1.58 12.38 -23.29
C THR A 452 -2.60 13.36 -22.77
N VAL A 453 -2.61 14.59 -23.29
CA VAL A 453 -3.57 15.63 -22.92
C VAL A 453 -4.48 15.93 -24.10
N VAL A 454 -5.78 15.80 -23.91
CA VAL A 454 -6.81 16.16 -24.87
C VAL A 454 -7.41 17.50 -24.49
N GLY A 455 -7.29 18.47 -25.40
CA GLY A 455 -7.77 19.83 -25.22
C GLY A 455 -9.29 19.92 -25.24
N LYS A 456 -9.81 21.10 -24.89
CA LYS A 456 -11.26 21.38 -24.91
C LYS A 456 -11.88 21.28 -26.29
N ASP A 457 -11.08 21.43 -27.35
CA ASP A 457 -11.49 21.23 -28.74
C ASP A 457 -11.53 19.75 -29.15
N GLY A 458 -11.15 18.83 -28.25
CA GLY A 458 -11.10 17.40 -28.49
C GLY A 458 -9.86 16.92 -29.23
N LYS A 459 -8.86 17.78 -29.45
CA LYS A 459 -7.62 17.42 -30.13
C LYS A 459 -6.50 17.10 -29.14
N ASP A 460 -5.55 16.28 -29.60
CA ASP A 460 -4.29 16.06 -28.89
C ASP A 460 -3.56 17.41 -28.71
N SER A 461 -3.34 17.78 -27.45
CA SER A 461 -2.67 18.99 -27.01
C SER A 461 -1.23 18.73 -26.56
N GLY A 462 -0.72 17.52 -26.82
CA GLY A 462 0.62 17.08 -26.45
C GLY A 462 0.61 16.15 -25.24
N GLY A 463 1.80 15.96 -24.67
CA GLY A 463 2.04 14.95 -23.67
C GLY A 463 3.52 14.72 -23.43
N PHE A 464 3.84 13.76 -22.59
CA PHE A 464 5.22 13.36 -22.33
C PHE A 464 5.34 11.89 -21.95
N ASN A 465 6.55 11.37 -22.10
CA ASN A 465 6.95 10.04 -21.68
C ASN A 465 7.91 10.15 -20.49
N ARG A 466 7.61 9.49 -19.38
CA ARG A 466 8.49 9.42 -18.20
C ARG A 466 8.62 7.99 -17.71
N PHE A 467 9.82 7.43 -17.84
CA PHE A 467 10.07 6.00 -17.68
C PHE A 467 11.06 5.77 -16.55
N THR A 468 10.57 5.20 -15.45
CA THR A 468 11.31 5.02 -14.22
C THR A 468 11.18 3.60 -13.69
N MET A 469 12.32 3.00 -13.34
CA MET A 469 12.41 1.75 -12.59
C MET A 469 12.65 2.04 -11.11
N ALA A 470 12.01 1.29 -10.23
CA ALA A 470 12.09 1.44 -8.78
C ALA A 470 12.56 0.16 -8.11
N ALA A 471 13.46 0.30 -7.13
CA ALA A 471 13.81 -0.78 -6.22
C ALA A 471 12.61 -1.11 -5.32
N ILE A 472 12.37 -2.40 -5.07
CA ILE A 472 11.23 -2.84 -4.25
C ILE A 472 11.55 -4.16 -3.53
N ASN A 473 11.07 -4.29 -2.30
CA ASN A 473 10.92 -5.61 -1.67
C ASN A 473 9.55 -6.18 -2.05
N PRO A 474 9.50 -7.26 -2.85
CA PRO A 474 8.24 -7.75 -3.42
C PRO A 474 7.34 -8.48 -2.43
N HIS A 475 7.84 -8.84 -1.24
CA HIS A 475 7.13 -9.69 -0.28
C HIS A 475 6.67 -11.01 -0.90
N THR A 476 7.60 -11.69 -1.59
CA THR A 476 7.37 -12.99 -2.25
C THR A 476 8.48 -13.97 -1.90
N THR A 477 9.08 -13.80 -0.73
CA THR A 477 10.22 -14.56 -0.25
C THR A 477 9.88 -16.04 -0.21
N GLN A 478 10.71 -16.87 -0.84
CA GLN A 478 10.55 -18.31 -0.88
C GLN A 478 11.63 -19.00 -0.03
N LYS A 479 11.31 -20.22 0.41
CA LYS A 479 12.24 -21.06 1.17
C LYS A 479 13.52 -21.38 0.38
N LYS A 480 13.39 -21.59 -0.94
CA LYS A 480 14.52 -21.81 -1.85
C LYS A 480 14.87 -20.50 -2.55
N GLY A 481 16.16 -20.17 -2.61
CA GLY A 481 16.64 -19.06 -3.43
C GLY A 481 16.51 -19.36 -4.94
N ARG A 482 16.64 -18.31 -5.75
CA ARG A 482 16.65 -18.37 -7.22
C ARG A 482 17.83 -19.20 -7.71
N GLU A 483 17.64 -19.88 -8.84
CA GLU A 483 18.69 -20.64 -9.51
C GLU A 483 19.75 -19.72 -10.12
N CYS A 484 21.00 -20.17 -10.20
CA CYS A 484 22.10 -19.36 -10.75
C CYS A 484 21.81 -18.82 -12.17
N VAL A 485 21.19 -19.63 -13.04
CA VAL A 485 20.85 -19.24 -14.41
C VAL A 485 19.81 -18.12 -14.49
N ASP A 486 18.93 -18.00 -13.50
CA ASP A 486 17.92 -16.94 -13.49
C ASP A 486 18.56 -15.55 -13.31
N CYS A 487 19.66 -15.47 -12.58
CA CYS A 487 20.42 -14.22 -12.39
C CYS A 487 21.52 -14.03 -13.44
N HIS A 488 22.23 -15.10 -13.80
CA HIS A 488 23.46 -15.00 -14.60
C HIS A 488 23.25 -15.21 -16.11
N ALA A 489 22.15 -15.81 -16.54
CA ALA A 489 21.90 -16.11 -17.96
C ALA A 489 20.65 -15.43 -18.55
N SER A 490 19.78 -14.86 -17.70
CA SER A 490 18.54 -14.21 -18.14
C SER A 490 18.80 -12.75 -18.57
N PRO A 491 18.59 -12.38 -19.86
CA PRO A 491 18.73 -10.99 -20.30
C PRO A 491 17.78 -10.05 -19.56
N LYS A 492 16.55 -10.53 -19.31
CA LYS A 492 15.53 -9.75 -18.62
C LYS A 492 15.93 -9.49 -17.17
N THR A 493 16.49 -10.48 -16.48
CA THR A 493 16.93 -10.31 -15.08
C THR A 493 18.04 -9.28 -14.95
N VAL A 494 18.98 -9.21 -15.90
CA VAL A 494 20.07 -8.21 -15.88
C VAL A 494 19.68 -6.85 -16.47
N GLY A 495 18.40 -6.65 -16.83
CA GLY A 495 17.87 -5.37 -17.28
C GLY A 495 17.91 -5.10 -18.79
N LEU A 496 18.33 -6.06 -19.62
CA LEU A 496 18.32 -5.91 -21.09
C LEU A 496 16.90 -6.04 -21.69
N GLY A 497 15.95 -6.54 -20.90
CA GLY A 497 14.60 -6.91 -21.36
C GLY A 497 14.53 -8.30 -21.97
N GLU A 498 13.33 -8.69 -22.42
CA GLU A 498 13.13 -9.97 -23.10
C GLU A 498 13.82 -9.95 -24.48
N GLY A 499 14.55 -11.02 -24.78
CA GLY A 499 15.41 -11.08 -25.95
C GLY A 499 16.37 -12.25 -25.94
N THR A 500 17.30 -12.23 -26.88
CA THR A 500 18.33 -13.25 -27.02
C THR A 500 19.71 -12.62 -26.92
N ILE A 501 20.53 -13.13 -26.00
CA ILE A 501 21.97 -12.85 -25.95
C ILE A 501 22.67 -13.86 -26.85
N TYR A 502 23.59 -13.38 -27.68
CA TYR A 502 24.38 -14.22 -28.58
C TYR A 502 25.80 -13.67 -28.71
N GLN A 503 26.71 -14.45 -29.28
CA GLN A 503 28.05 -13.95 -29.61
C GLN A 503 28.14 -13.53 -31.08
N GLN A 504 28.73 -12.38 -31.32
CA GLN A 504 29.06 -11.86 -32.64
C GLN A 504 30.49 -11.31 -32.61
N ASP A 505 31.35 -11.85 -33.47
CA ASP A 505 32.77 -11.48 -33.55
C ASP A 505 33.52 -11.51 -32.20
N GLY A 506 33.19 -12.50 -31.37
CA GLY A 506 33.81 -12.70 -30.04
C GLY A 506 33.35 -11.69 -28.99
N LYS A 507 32.32 -10.89 -29.26
CA LYS A 507 31.65 -10.00 -28.30
C LYS A 507 30.22 -10.48 -28.04
N LEU A 508 29.71 -10.21 -26.84
CA LEU A 508 28.29 -10.40 -26.54
C LEU A 508 27.48 -9.35 -27.28
N ALA A 509 26.38 -9.78 -27.90
CA ALA A 509 25.39 -8.96 -28.55
C ALA A 509 24.01 -9.35 -28.03
N PHE A 510 23.05 -8.42 -28.12
CA PHE A 510 21.69 -8.62 -27.67
C PHE A 510 20.69 -8.23 -28.76
N ARG A 511 19.68 -9.07 -28.95
CA ARG A 511 18.53 -8.77 -29.81
C ARG A 511 17.27 -8.77 -28.96
N SER A 512 16.71 -7.57 -28.75
CA SER A 512 15.44 -7.41 -28.02
C SER A 512 14.26 -8.00 -28.80
N MET A 513 13.27 -8.51 -28.07
CA MET A 513 11.96 -8.89 -28.61
C MET A 513 11.04 -7.68 -28.84
N SER A 514 11.30 -6.56 -28.17
CA SER A 514 10.48 -5.36 -28.22
C SER A 514 11.28 -4.17 -28.77
N ARG A 515 10.57 -3.21 -29.38
CA ARG A 515 11.16 -1.97 -29.93
C ARG A 515 10.59 -0.71 -29.29
N GLY A 516 9.88 -0.86 -28.17
CA GLY A 516 9.06 0.20 -27.58
C GLY A 516 7.76 0.45 -28.34
N ILE A 517 7.03 1.47 -27.91
CA ILE A 517 5.69 1.83 -28.41
C ILE A 517 5.76 3.23 -29.03
N GLU A 518 5.00 3.46 -30.10
CA GLU A 518 4.83 4.81 -30.66
C GLU A 518 3.79 5.59 -29.85
N THR A 519 4.16 6.79 -29.43
CA THR A 519 3.31 7.72 -28.67
C THR A 519 3.30 9.09 -29.33
N SER A 520 2.43 10.00 -28.89
CA SER A 520 2.43 11.40 -29.36
C SER A 520 3.74 12.14 -29.03
N SER A 521 4.45 11.71 -27.99
CA SER A 521 5.76 12.25 -27.59
C SER A 521 6.95 11.51 -28.21
N GLY A 522 6.72 10.62 -29.18
CA GLY A 522 7.74 9.83 -29.86
C GLY A 522 7.83 8.38 -29.38
N ARG A 523 8.74 7.62 -29.99
CA ARG A 523 8.93 6.20 -29.69
C ARG A 523 9.57 6.01 -28.31
N THR A 524 8.98 5.15 -27.49
CA THR A 524 9.53 4.78 -26.18
C THR A 524 10.70 3.80 -26.33
N VAL A 525 11.47 3.61 -25.26
CA VAL A 525 12.34 2.43 -25.14
C VAL A 525 11.48 1.17 -24.94
N PRO A 526 12.02 -0.05 -25.17
CA PRO A 526 11.34 -1.28 -24.74
C PRO A 526 11.00 -1.21 -23.25
N LEU A 527 9.74 -1.46 -22.89
CA LEU A 527 9.25 -1.23 -21.53
C LEU A 527 10.00 -2.05 -20.47
N ASP A 528 10.48 -3.23 -20.84
CA ASP A 528 11.22 -4.16 -20.00
C ASP A 528 12.75 -4.01 -20.09
N ALA A 529 13.27 -3.08 -20.88
CA ALA A 529 14.71 -2.81 -21.00
C ALA A 529 15.10 -1.56 -20.20
N TRP A 530 15.92 -1.75 -19.17
CA TRP A 530 16.47 -0.66 -18.36
C TRP A 530 17.87 -0.23 -18.82
N VAL A 531 18.63 -1.14 -19.44
CA VAL A 531 19.99 -0.92 -19.92
C VAL A 531 20.19 -1.64 -21.25
N ASP A 532 21.12 -1.15 -22.07
CA ASP A 532 21.57 -1.88 -23.26
C ASP A 532 22.78 -2.80 -22.97
N ILE A 533 23.22 -3.56 -23.97
CA ILE A 533 24.35 -4.49 -23.85
C ILE A 533 25.70 -3.78 -23.64
N GLU A 534 25.78 -2.49 -23.99
CA GLU A 534 26.95 -1.65 -23.80
C GLU A 534 26.96 -1.00 -22.41
N GLY A 535 25.91 -1.18 -21.61
CA GLY A 535 25.79 -0.65 -20.25
C GLY A 535 25.22 0.76 -20.18
N GLU A 536 24.65 1.27 -21.27
CA GLU A 536 23.99 2.57 -21.30
C GLU A 536 22.58 2.48 -20.73
N GLN A 537 22.26 3.36 -19.79
CA GLN A 537 20.97 3.39 -19.10
C GLN A 537 19.88 3.94 -20.04
N LEU A 538 18.79 3.18 -20.19
CA LEU A 538 17.67 3.49 -21.08
C LEU A 538 16.47 4.14 -20.36
N GLN A 539 16.32 3.89 -19.06
CA GLN A 539 15.23 4.43 -18.23
C GLN A 539 15.77 4.99 -16.91
N HIS A 540 15.06 5.92 -16.29
CA HIS A 540 15.48 6.51 -15.02
C HIS A 540 15.39 5.50 -13.87
N GLY A 541 16.23 5.68 -12.85
CA GLY A 541 16.03 5.04 -11.56
C GLY A 541 15.14 5.90 -10.67
N SER A 542 14.45 5.28 -9.71
CA SER A 542 13.53 6.01 -8.82
C SER A 542 14.25 7.01 -7.93
N ARG A 543 15.53 6.75 -7.64
CA ARG A 543 16.47 7.62 -6.93
C ARG A 543 17.76 7.76 -7.73
N PRO A 544 18.59 8.79 -7.48
CA PRO A 544 19.87 8.98 -8.18
C PRO A 544 20.87 7.81 -8.03
N ASN A 545 20.78 7.08 -6.92
CA ASN A 545 21.60 5.93 -6.57
C ASN A 545 20.97 4.58 -6.96
N VAL A 546 19.80 4.58 -7.60
CA VAL A 546 19.16 3.39 -8.18
C VAL A 546 19.49 3.36 -9.67
N ARG A 547 20.28 2.39 -10.10
CA ARG A 547 20.80 2.32 -11.48
C ARG A 547 20.84 0.88 -12.00
N PRO A 548 20.84 0.67 -13.33
CA PRO A 548 21.11 -0.64 -13.87
C PRO A 548 22.59 -1.03 -13.68
N PHE A 549 22.93 -2.27 -14.03
CA PHE A 549 24.31 -2.71 -14.13
C PHE A 549 25.04 -1.95 -15.23
N ASN A 550 26.28 -1.55 -14.96
CA ASN A 550 27.14 -1.00 -16.00
C ASN A 550 27.72 -2.11 -16.89
N LYS A 551 28.40 -1.72 -17.98
CA LYS A 551 29.03 -2.66 -18.94
C LYS A 551 29.88 -3.74 -18.29
N LYS A 552 30.73 -3.37 -17.33
CA LYS A 552 31.68 -4.27 -16.68
C LYS A 552 30.95 -5.26 -15.76
N GLU A 553 29.93 -4.79 -15.06
CA GLU A 553 29.04 -5.62 -14.24
C GLU A 553 28.28 -6.62 -15.13
N LEU A 554 27.64 -6.17 -16.22
CA LEU A 554 26.93 -7.03 -17.17
C LEU A 554 27.83 -8.12 -17.75
N GLN A 555 29.02 -7.76 -18.23
CA GLN A 555 29.98 -8.73 -18.79
C GLN A 555 30.35 -9.82 -17.77
N LYS A 556 30.63 -9.43 -16.52
CA LYS A 556 30.97 -10.39 -15.46
C LYS A 556 29.79 -11.31 -15.13
N ILE A 557 28.59 -10.77 -15.00
CA ILE A 557 27.39 -11.53 -14.66
C ILE A 557 27.10 -12.55 -15.78
N LEU A 558 27.06 -12.10 -17.03
CA LEU A 558 26.73 -12.92 -18.19
C LEU A 558 27.82 -13.95 -18.52
N GLN A 559 29.08 -13.66 -18.22
CA GLN A 559 30.18 -14.63 -18.36
C GLN A 559 29.99 -15.81 -17.40
N VAL A 560 29.58 -15.56 -16.16
CA VAL A 560 29.24 -16.64 -15.20
C VAL A 560 28.05 -17.46 -15.71
N GLY A 561 27.10 -16.83 -16.40
CA GLY A 561 25.94 -17.49 -17.00
C GLY A 561 26.28 -18.62 -17.97
N LEU A 562 27.44 -18.55 -18.63
CA LEU A 562 27.93 -19.60 -19.52
C LEU A 562 28.26 -20.91 -18.80
N CYS A 563 28.58 -20.84 -17.50
CA CYS A 563 28.95 -21.97 -16.66
C CYS A 563 27.79 -22.38 -15.73
N ALA A 564 26.97 -21.42 -15.29
CA ALA A 564 25.90 -21.61 -14.30
C ALA A 564 24.84 -22.64 -14.71
N GLY A 565 24.69 -22.93 -16.00
CA GLY A 565 23.76 -23.97 -16.49
C GLY A 565 24.21 -25.40 -16.20
N CYS A 566 25.52 -25.64 -16.02
CA CYS A 566 26.08 -26.95 -15.67
C CYS A 566 26.61 -27.00 -14.22
N HIS A 567 26.90 -25.84 -13.64
CA HIS A 567 27.48 -25.67 -12.30
C HIS A 567 26.52 -24.87 -11.41
N ASP A 568 25.41 -25.49 -11.02
CA ASP A 568 24.27 -24.83 -10.36
C ASP A 568 24.32 -24.86 -8.81
N SER A 569 25.41 -25.36 -8.24
CA SER A 569 25.59 -25.50 -6.79
C SER A 569 26.69 -24.60 -6.26
N TYR A 570 26.44 -23.93 -5.13
CA TYR A 570 27.46 -23.17 -4.38
C TYR A 570 28.63 -24.04 -3.89
N GLN A 571 28.44 -25.35 -3.78
CA GLN A 571 29.49 -26.28 -3.37
C GLN A 571 30.34 -26.78 -4.55
N ASP A 572 30.04 -26.37 -5.78
CA ASP A 572 30.80 -26.79 -6.94
C ASP A 572 32.26 -26.28 -6.84
N PRO A 573 33.27 -27.17 -6.98
CA PRO A 573 34.68 -26.79 -6.90
C PRO A 573 35.09 -25.69 -7.87
N LEU A 574 34.36 -25.51 -9.00
CA LEU A 574 34.59 -24.42 -9.94
C LEU A 574 34.54 -23.06 -9.23
N TRP A 575 33.58 -22.86 -8.33
CA TRP A 575 33.34 -21.58 -7.68
C TRP A 575 34.33 -21.25 -6.56
N THR A 576 34.97 -22.26 -5.98
CA THR A 576 35.97 -22.08 -4.91
C THR A 576 37.20 -21.32 -5.40
N ASN A 577 37.58 -21.52 -6.68
CA ASN A 577 38.78 -20.91 -7.28
C ASN A 577 38.45 -19.91 -8.39
N TYR A 578 37.17 -19.62 -8.63
CA TYR A 578 36.77 -18.70 -9.68
C TYR A 578 37.20 -17.27 -9.34
N THR A 579 37.98 -16.65 -10.22
CA THR A 579 38.37 -15.24 -10.12
C THR A 579 37.88 -14.48 -11.34
N ALA A 580 37.73 -13.16 -11.21
CA ALA A 580 37.32 -12.30 -12.31
C ALA A 580 38.29 -12.32 -13.52
N ASP A 581 39.52 -12.78 -13.30
CA ASP A 581 40.59 -12.85 -14.31
C ASP A 581 40.71 -14.25 -14.94
N MET A 582 39.92 -15.22 -14.49
CA MET A 582 39.93 -16.57 -15.03
C MET A 582 39.48 -16.55 -16.50
N ALA A 583 40.34 -17.04 -17.39
CA ALA A 583 40.07 -17.10 -18.82
C ALA A 583 38.90 -18.06 -19.09
N CYS A 584 37.82 -17.55 -19.69
CA CYS A 584 36.68 -18.37 -20.04
C CYS A 584 37.04 -19.33 -21.21
N PRO A 585 37.02 -20.66 -21.00
CA PRO A 585 37.39 -21.63 -22.04
C PRO A 585 36.45 -21.57 -23.26
N VAL A 586 35.20 -21.15 -23.07
CA VAL A 586 34.20 -21.00 -24.15
C VAL A 586 34.55 -19.83 -25.07
N THR A 587 34.99 -18.69 -24.52
CA THR A 587 35.34 -17.51 -25.33
C THR A 587 36.74 -17.61 -25.94
N THR A 588 37.67 -18.36 -25.32
CA THR A 588 39.01 -18.60 -25.87
C THR A 588 38.99 -19.60 -27.02
N GLN A 589 38.15 -20.64 -26.99
CA GLN A 589 37.97 -21.56 -28.12
C GLN A 589 37.37 -20.89 -29.37
N ALA A 590 36.51 -19.89 -29.21
CA ALA A 590 35.94 -19.13 -30.34
C ALA A 590 37.00 -18.31 -31.10
N LYS A 591 38.07 -17.85 -30.44
CA LYS A 591 39.20 -17.17 -31.09
C LYS A 591 40.11 -18.13 -31.87
N GLY A 592 40.17 -19.41 -31.47
CA GLY A 592 41.02 -20.43 -32.11
C GLY A 592 40.48 -21.00 -33.42
N ARG A 593 39.18 -20.88 -33.71
CA ARG A 593 38.55 -21.47 -34.91
C ARG A 593 38.59 -20.60 -36.18
N LYS A 594 39.10 -19.37 -36.14
CA LYS A 594 39.17 -18.49 -37.33
C LYS A 594 40.39 -18.73 -38.26
N ASN A 595 41.21 -19.79 -38.04
CA ASN A 595 42.46 -19.99 -38.79
C ASN A 595 42.70 -21.35 -39.47
N GLU A 596 41.72 -22.25 -39.58
CA GLU A 596 41.94 -23.60 -40.15
C GLU A 596 41.23 -23.92 -41.48
N THR A 597 40.59 -22.97 -42.16
CA THR A 597 39.90 -23.22 -43.46
C THR A 597 40.49 -22.50 -44.68
N SER A 598 41.78 -22.17 -44.68
CA SER A 598 42.47 -21.61 -45.88
C SER A 598 43.66 -22.42 -46.39
N LYS A 599 43.73 -23.71 -46.07
CA LYS A 599 44.64 -24.66 -46.76
C LYS A 599 43.98 -26.02 -46.96
N LYS A 600 43.26 -26.16 -48.07
CA LYS A 600 43.26 -27.37 -48.90
C LYS A 600 42.76 -27.03 -50.29
#